data_AF-A0A2H6NEC2-F1
#
_entry.id   AF-A0A2H6NEC2-F1
#
_cell.length_a   1.000
_cell.length_b   1.000
_cell.length_c   1.000
_cell.angle_alpha   90.00
_cell.angle_beta   90.00
_cell.angle_gamma   90.00
#
_symmetry.space_group_name_H-M   'P 1'
#
loop_
_entity.id
_entity.type
_entity.pdbx_description
1 polymer ?
#
loop_
_entity_poly.entity_id
_entity_poly.type
_entity_poly.pdbx_seq_one_letter_code
_entity_poly.pdbx_strand_id
1 'polypeptide(L)'
;MKRQKRRLERRWRASNSESDRTLLRAFIRTYLVAIRAAKCSHFSALIASAESRPAALFRVTHSLLKGGEAEEPLQGRAEEFVQFLSDKITQIRMNLDSNWAVPAEVPMASLRQSLWDEFEFV
;
A
#
# COMPACT_ATOMS: atom_id res chain seq x y z
N MET A 1 11.86 -7.95 14.96
CA MET A 1 10.40 -8.11 14.80
C MET A 1 9.87 -7.93 13.37
N LYS A 2 10.06 -6.76 12.69
CA LYS A 2 9.49 -6.49 11.34
C LYS A 2 9.82 -7.53 10.26
N ARG A 3 11.06 -8.02 10.22
CA ARG A 3 11.49 -9.08 9.29
C ARG A 3 10.72 -10.39 9.50
N GLN A 4 10.52 -10.76 10.77
CA GLN A 4 9.81 -11.98 11.14
C GLN A 4 8.31 -11.90 10.78
N LYS A 5 7.67 -10.74 10.99
CA LYS A 5 6.30 -10.48 10.50
C LYS A 5 6.16 -10.81 9.02
N ARG A 6 7.02 -10.21 8.19
CA ARG A 6 7.02 -10.39 6.73
C ARG A 6 7.30 -11.83 6.31
N ARG A 7 8.12 -12.55 7.07
CA ARG A 7 8.38 -13.99 6.84
C ARG A 7 7.12 -14.81 7.10
N LEU A 8 6.43 -14.59 8.21
CA LEU A 8 5.18 -15.29 8.53
C LEU A 8 4.06 -14.96 7.54
N GLU A 9 3.95 -13.70 7.10
CA GLU A 9 3.03 -13.30 6.04
C GLU A 9 3.30 -14.06 4.73
N ARG A 10 4.56 -14.12 4.29
CA ARG A 10 4.92 -14.87 3.07
C ARG A 10 4.60 -16.35 3.19
N ARG A 11 4.89 -16.94 4.35
CA ARG A 11 4.61 -18.35 4.62
C ARG A 11 3.11 -18.64 4.57
N TRP A 12 2.28 -17.82 5.22
CA TRP A 12 0.82 -17.97 5.16
C TRP A 12 0.29 -17.78 3.72
N ARG A 13 0.79 -16.80 2.96
CA ARG A 13 0.36 -16.64 1.55
C ARG A 13 0.73 -17.84 0.67
N ALA A 14 1.86 -18.49 0.95
CA ALA A 14 2.30 -19.66 0.19
C ALA A 14 1.52 -20.94 0.56
N SER A 15 1.24 -21.14 1.86
CA SER A 15 0.57 -22.36 2.33
C SER A 15 -0.97 -22.27 2.34
N ASN A 16 -1.51 -21.04 2.40
CA ASN A 16 -2.92 -20.73 2.63
C ASN A 16 -3.56 -21.50 3.81
N SER A 17 -2.75 -21.91 4.80
CA SER A 17 -3.21 -22.73 5.91
C SER A 17 -3.67 -21.90 7.11
N GLU A 18 -4.69 -22.37 7.83
CA GLU A 18 -5.22 -21.67 9.01
C GLU A 18 -4.24 -21.71 10.19
N SER A 19 -3.39 -22.72 10.28
CA SER A 19 -2.32 -22.81 11.28
C SER A 19 -1.30 -21.67 11.10
N ASP A 20 -0.83 -21.43 9.88
CA ASP A 20 0.07 -20.31 9.56
C ASP A 20 -0.60 -18.96 9.77
N ARG A 21 -1.89 -18.85 9.44
CA ARG A 21 -2.69 -17.64 9.70
C ARG A 21 -2.80 -17.34 11.20
N THR A 22 -3.03 -18.37 12.01
CA THR A 22 -3.11 -18.25 13.47
C THR A 22 -1.77 -17.82 14.07
N LEU A 23 -0.68 -18.42 13.61
CA LEU A 23 0.68 -18.05 14.02
C LEU A 23 1.01 -16.60 13.67
N LEU A 24 0.66 -16.15 12.46
CA LEU A 24 0.83 -14.76 12.05
C LEU A 24 0.01 -13.81 12.93
N ARG A 25 -1.26 -14.12 13.21
CA ARG A 25 -2.10 -13.29 14.09
C ARG A 25 -1.53 -13.19 15.50
N ALA A 26 -1.09 -14.30 16.08
CA ALA A 26 -0.44 -14.32 17.39
C ALA A 26 0.82 -13.45 17.40
N PHE A 27 1.66 -13.58 16.36
CA PHE A 27 2.86 -12.75 16.21
C PHE A 27 2.55 -11.26 16.06
N ILE A 28 1.51 -10.90 15.30
CA ILE A 28 1.11 -9.49 15.13
C ILE A 28 0.68 -8.90 16.49
N ARG A 29 -0.08 -9.64 17.30
CA ARG A 29 -0.48 -9.19 18.64
C ARG A 29 0.72 -8.88 19.52
N THR A 30 1.69 -9.80 19.61
CA THR A 30 2.89 -9.59 20.42
C THR A 30 3.76 -8.45 19.88
N TYR A 31 3.89 -8.36 18.55
CA TYR A 31 4.60 -7.25 17.91
C TYR A 31 3.99 -5.88 18.23
N LEU A 32 2.67 -5.76 18.17
CA LEU A 32 1.97 -4.50 18.48
C LEU A 32 2.11 -4.11 19.96
N VAL A 33 2.04 -5.09 20.88
CA VAL A 33 2.30 -4.86 22.30
C VAL A 33 3.73 -4.35 22.51
N ALA A 34 4.72 -4.97 21.87
CA ALA A 34 6.11 -4.54 21.98
C ALA A 34 6.33 -3.11 21.43
N ILE A 35 5.70 -2.75 20.30
CA ILE A 35 5.74 -1.38 19.78
C ILE A 35 5.12 -0.40 20.78
N ARG A 36 3.95 -0.75 21.33
CA ARG A 36 3.27 0.10 22.31
C ARG A 36 4.16 0.32 23.53
N ALA A 37 4.74 -0.74 24.09
CA ALA A 37 5.65 -0.66 25.23
C ALA A 37 6.87 0.21 24.92
N ALA A 38 7.50 0.03 23.76
CA ALA A 38 8.64 0.85 23.35
C ALA A 38 8.28 2.33 23.18
N LYS A 39 7.11 2.63 22.58
CA LYS A 39 6.61 4.01 22.47
C LYS A 39 6.35 4.63 23.85
N CYS A 40 5.66 3.90 24.73
CA CYS A 40 5.41 4.36 26.10
C CYS A 40 6.73 4.67 26.81
N SER A 41 7.69 3.74 26.78
CA SER A 41 9.01 3.94 27.39
C SER A 41 9.74 5.18 26.85
N HIS A 42 9.76 5.37 25.53
CA HIS A 42 10.37 6.53 24.88
C HIS A 42 9.72 7.85 25.33
N PHE A 43 8.39 7.94 25.30
CA PHE A 43 7.71 9.18 25.69
C PHE A 43 7.76 9.43 27.20
N SER A 44 7.71 8.39 28.04
CA SER A 44 7.94 8.52 29.48
C SER A 44 9.34 9.08 29.77
N ALA A 45 10.37 8.60 29.08
CA ALA A 45 11.73 9.13 29.20
C ALA A 45 11.82 10.60 28.75
N LEU A 46 11.17 10.96 27.64
CA LEU A 46 11.12 12.34 27.17
C LEU A 46 10.42 13.27 28.17
N ILE A 47 9.29 12.84 28.74
CA ILE A 47 8.56 13.60 29.76
C ILE A 47 9.43 13.82 31.00
N ALA A 48 10.06 12.75 31.51
CA ALA A 48 10.96 12.83 32.66
C ALA A 48 12.15 13.77 32.38
N SER A 49 12.73 13.72 31.18
CA SER A 49 13.83 14.62 30.80
C SER A 49 13.43 16.09 30.66
N ALA A 50 12.12 16.37 30.53
CA ALA A 50 11.56 17.69 30.28
C ALA A 50 10.89 18.31 31.52
N GLU A 51 11.02 17.71 32.70
CA GLU A 51 10.31 18.05 33.95
C GLU A 51 10.38 19.54 34.33
N SER A 52 11.46 20.25 33.96
CA SER A 52 11.66 21.68 34.21
C SER A 52 11.55 22.57 32.96
N ARG A 53 11.06 22.05 31.84
CA ARG A 53 11.03 22.72 30.53
C ARG A 53 9.61 22.71 29.94
N PRO A 54 8.73 23.66 30.34
CA PRO A 54 7.33 23.67 29.91
C PRO A 54 7.14 23.60 28.39
N ALA A 55 7.93 24.36 27.62
CA ALA A 55 7.87 24.34 26.16
C ALA A 55 8.21 22.96 25.56
N ALA A 56 9.11 22.20 26.18
CA ALA A 56 9.44 20.85 25.74
C ALA A 56 8.31 19.86 26.07
N LEU A 57 7.70 19.98 27.25
CA LEU A 57 6.51 19.19 27.62
C LEU A 57 5.35 19.45 26.65
N PHE A 58 5.06 20.71 26.32
CA PHE A 58 4.00 21.04 25.35
C PHE A 58 4.26 20.39 23.99
N ARG A 59 5.50 20.39 23.49
CA ARG A 59 5.82 19.71 22.22
C ARG A 59 5.59 18.21 22.31
N VAL A 60 6.04 17.56 23.38
CA VAL A 60 5.86 16.11 23.58
C VAL A 60 4.37 15.75 23.66
N THR A 61 3.58 16.48 24.45
CA THR A 61 2.14 16.29 24.57
C THR A 61 1.43 16.52 23.24
N HIS A 62 1.77 17.58 22.53
CA HIS A 62 1.21 17.88 21.21
C HIS A 62 1.53 16.78 20.18
N SER A 63 2.75 16.22 20.17
CA SER A 63 3.10 15.09 19.31
C SER A 63 2.31 13.81 19.61
N LEU A 64 1.92 13.59 20.87
CA LEU A 64 1.06 12.47 21.26
C LEU A 64 -0.37 12.67 20.76
N LEU A 65 -0.87 13.91 20.77
CA LEU A 65 -2.22 14.27 20.34
C LEU A 65 -2.35 14.35 18.81
N LYS A 66 -1.28 14.72 18.10
CA LYS A 66 -1.24 14.79 16.62
C LYS A 66 -1.24 13.43 15.91
N GLY A 67 -1.23 12.31 16.63
CA GLY A 67 -1.22 10.95 16.06
C GLY A 67 -2.48 10.54 15.29
N GLY A 68 -3.41 11.46 15.05
CA GLY A 68 -4.61 11.29 14.25
C GLY A 68 -5.00 12.62 13.61
N GLU A 69 -4.11 13.20 12.78
CA GLU A 69 -4.61 14.12 11.75
C GLU A 69 -5.71 13.35 11.03
N ALA A 70 -6.94 13.87 11.12
CA ALA A 70 -8.12 13.28 10.52
C ALA A 70 -7.74 12.90 9.09
N GLU A 71 -7.79 11.62 8.76
CA GLU A 71 -7.74 11.22 7.36
C GLU A 71 -8.73 12.12 6.64
N GLU A 72 -8.24 12.80 5.61
CA GLU A 72 -9.08 13.57 4.70
C GLU A 72 -10.30 12.70 4.36
N PRO A 73 -11.54 13.22 4.44
CA PRO A 73 -12.74 12.39 4.33
C PRO A 73 -12.65 11.53 3.07
N LEU A 74 -12.41 10.24 3.22
CA LEU A 74 -12.22 9.31 2.10
C LEU A 74 -13.54 9.04 1.35
N GLN A 75 -14.64 9.64 1.82
CA GLN A 75 -15.97 9.54 1.27
C GLN A 75 -15.99 10.11 -0.16
N GLY A 76 -16.42 9.33 -1.14
CA GLY A 76 -16.53 9.78 -2.54
C GLY A 76 -15.28 9.53 -3.38
N ARG A 77 -14.11 9.33 -2.76
CA ARG A 77 -12.85 9.16 -3.50
C ARG A 77 -12.79 7.84 -4.26
N ALA A 78 -13.43 6.78 -3.75
CA ALA A 78 -13.50 5.50 -4.45
C ALA A 78 -14.40 5.60 -5.69
N GLU A 79 -15.52 6.30 -5.57
CA GLU A 79 -16.48 6.55 -6.64
C GLU A 79 -15.86 7.44 -7.74
N GLU A 80 -15.18 8.52 -7.35
CA GLU A 80 -14.40 9.37 -8.26
C GLU A 80 -13.32 8.58 -8.99
N PHE A 81 -12.60 7.70 -8.27
CA PHE A 81 -11.58 6.86 -8.87
C PHE A 81 -12.17 5.85 -9.87
N VAL A 82 -13.31 5.24 -9.55
CA VAL A 82 -14.01 4.32 -10.45
C VAL A 82 -14.45 5.04 -11.72
N GLN A 83 -15.01 6.25 -11.59
CA GLN A 83 -15.42 7.06 -12.73
C GLN A 83 -14.22 7.42 -13.60
N PHE A 84 -13.15 7.96 -12.99
CA PHE A 84 -11.90 8.29 -13.68
C PHE A 84 -11.32 7.09 -14.43
N LEU A 85 -11.28 5.92 -13.80
CA LEU A 85 -10.75 4.70 -14.42
C LEU A 85 -11.62 4.28 -15.61
N SER A 86 -12.94 4.35 -15.47
CA SER A 86 -13.89 3.99 -16.52
C SER A 86 -13.78 4.92 -17.72
N ASP A 87 -13.67 6.23 -17.48
CA ASP A 87 -13.48 7.23 -18.52
C ASP A 87 -12.15 6.99 -19.25
N LYS A 88 -11.07 6.71 -18.50
CA LYS A 88 -9.76 6.42 -19.07
C LYS A 88 -9.75 5.15 -19.93
N ILE A 89 -10.42 4.09 -19.50
CA ILE A 89 -10.57 2.86 -20.29
C ILE A 89 -11.33 3.15 -21.59
N THR A 90 -12.41 3.92 -21.50
CA THR A 90 -13.22 4.31 -22.67
C THR A 90 -12.40 5.14 -23.65
N GLN A 91 -11.66 6.12 -23.16
CA GLN A 91 -10.78 6.95 -23.99
C GLN A 91 -9.70 6.12 -24.70
N ILE A 92 -9.09 5.16 -24.01
CA ILE A 92 -8.09 4.25 -24.61
C ILE A 92 -8.73 3.42 -25.74
N ARG A 93 -9.92 2.85 -25.50
CA ARG A 93 -10.64 2.07 -26.52
C ARG A 93 -11.00 2.92 -27.73
N MET A 94 -11.57 4.11 -27.52
CA MET A 94 -11.91 5.02 -28.61
C MET A 94 -10.69 5.44 -29.43
N ASN A 95 -9.57 5.76 -28.77
CA ASN A 95 -8.34 6.12 -29.47
C ASN A 95 -7.76 4.93 -30.25
N LEU A 96 -7.84 3.72 -29.71
CA LEU A 96 -7.41 2.51 -30.41
C LEU A 96 -8.28 2.23 -31.65
N ASP A 97 -9.61 2.31 -31.50
CA ASP A 97 -10.56 2.10 -32.60
C ASP A 97 -10.43 3.19 -33.67
N SER A 98 -10.08 4.42 -33.28
CA SER A 98 -9.85 5.55 -34.21
C SER A 98 -8.52 5.43 -34.96
N ASN A 99 -7.47 4.93 -34.32
CA ASN A 99 -6.17 4.69 -34.97
C ASN A 99 -6.12 3.40 -35.80
N TRP A 100 -7.02 2.44 -35.55
CA TRP A 100 -7.13 1.19 -36.31
C TRP A 100 -7.91 1.34 -37.62
N ALA A 101 -8.54 2.50 -37.87
CA ALA A 101 -9.14 2.81 -39.17
C ALA A 101 -8.04 3.15 -40.20
N VAL A 102 -7.30 2.14 -40.68
CA VAL A 102 -6.45 2.19 -41.87
C VAL A 102 -7.00 1.21 -42.93
N PRO A 103 -6.93 1.56 -44.23
CA PRO A 103 -7.76 0.98 -45.29
C PRO A 103 -7.53 -0.51 -45.51
N ALA A 104 -8.53 -1.11 -46.17
CA ALA A 104 -8.57 -2.48 -46.66
C ALA A 104 -7.19 -3.11 -46.95
N GLU A 105 -7.04 -4.33 -46.42
CA GLU A 105 -6.06 -5.37 -46.78
C GLU A 105 -4.62 -5.20 -46.28
N VAL A 106 -4.39 -5.59 -45.03
CA VAL A 106 -3.13 -6.26 -44.66
C VAL A 106 -3.47 -7.55 -43.90
N PRO A 107 -2.98 -8.74 -44.32
CA PRO A 107 -3.28 -10.00 -43.65
C PRO A 107 -2.80 -9.99 -42.19
N MET A 108 -3.77 -10.07 -41.26
CA MET A 108 -3.61 -10.11 -39.80
C MET A 108 -2.63 -11.17 -39.26
N ALA A 109 -2.22 -12.13 -40.09
CA ALA A 109 -1.24 -13.15 -39.73
C ALA A 109 0.18 -12.58 -39.53
N SER A 110 0.56 -11.53 -40.27
CA SER A 110 1.94 -11.00 -40.23
C SER A 110 2.25 -10.17 -38.98
N LEU A 111 1.25 -9.53 -38.36
CA LEU A 111 1.47 -8.61 -37.24
C LEU A 111 1.66 -9.33 -35.88
N ARG A 112 1.12 -10.55 -35.74
CA ARG A 112 1.21 -11.31 -34.49
C ARG A 112 2.58 -11.96 -34.27
N GLN A 113 3.32 -12.23 -35.33
CA GLN A 113 4.63 -12.87 -35.22
C GLN A 113 5.74 -11.88 -34.88
N SER A 114 5.69 -10.63 -35.36
CA SER A 114 6.80 -9.69 -35.20
C SER A 114 6.94 -9.06 -33.81
N LEU A 115 5.93 -9.15 -32.94
CA LEU A 115 5.90 -8.39 -31.67
C LEU A 115 6.34 -9.19 -30.44
N TRP A 116 6.40 -10.53 -30.53
CA TRP A 116 6.78 -11.38 -29.40
C TRP A 116 8.26 -11.78 -29.41
N ASP A 117 8.89 -11.86 -30.58
CA ASP A 117 10.30 -12.25 -30.70
C ASP A 117 11.28 -11.21 -30.11
N GLU A 118 10.85 -9.96 -29.94
CA GLU A 118 11.67 -8.88 -29.37
C GLU A 118 11.74 -8.92 -27.83
N PHE A 119 10.82 -9.65 -27.17
CA PHE A 119 10.70 -9.68 -25.71
C PHE A 119 11.41 -10.88 -25.04
N GLU A 120 11.82 -11.89 -25.81
CA GLU A 120 12.49 -13.09 -25.28
C GLU A 120 14.02 -12.98 -25.17
N PHE A 121 14.62 -11.84 -25.52
CA PHE A 121 16.06 -11.63 -25.40
C PHE A 121 16.42 -10.59 -24.33
N VAL A 122 16.32 -10.97 -23.05
CA VAL A 122 17.20 -10.51 -21.94
C VAL A 122 17.41 -11.63 -20.92
#